data_AF-A0A9R0VEN1-F1
#
_entry.id   AF-A0A9R0VEN1-F1
#
_cell.length_a   1.000
_cell.length_b   1.000
_cell.length_c   1.000
_cell.angle_alpha   90.00
_cell.angle_beta   90.00
_cell.angle_gamma   90.00
#
_symmetry.space_group_name_H-M   'P 1'
#
loop_
_entity.id
_entity.type
_entity.pdbx_description
1 polymer ?
#
loop_
_entity_poly.entity_id
_entity_poly.type
_entity_poly.pdbx_seq_one_letter_code
_entity_poly.pdbx_strand_id
1 'polypeptide(L)'
;MDAGEYHLDLVVGHGAVPVIVPRVAGVHAMLDSFEPIHGVLLCEGEDIDPSLYDARRDGDGEGDALSPEQLEAVRRLHPSDAAVDHEKDSIELLLARRCLERNVPFLGICRGSQVLNVACGGSLYQDVEQELHPQDDAAVCHMDYANYDGHRHPVRVLPGTPLHDWFADSLLDGDQLMVNSYHHQGVRRLAERFVPMALAPDGLIEGFYDPEAYHPGEGKFIMGLQFHPERMRKEGSDEFDFPGCAKAYQEFVRAVVAYQGKLAAAQVHLRSAVTTPHKLNQEMEKQRKVIVRSVSLAKNTYVFGNNTGARQPAEHRDGDLDAGAEFIESNTALSVQQEKRLKQMGATVRNASGYMSRLKVSEEREAAARALMAKMFVAQLASLAAFYRAMGNVCSEVLDAKLQPPSPTLHE
;
A
#
# COMPACT_ATOMS: atom_id res chain seq x y z
N MET A 1 10.98 -12.09 -6.81
CA MET A 1 9.80 -11.69 -6.00
C MET A 1 8.86 -10.92 -6.90
N ASP A 2 7.56 -10.86 -6.61
CA ASP A 2 6.65 -9.94 -7.30
C ASP A 2 6.94 -8.49 -6.87
N ALA A 3 6.59 -7.50 -7.69
CA ALA A 3 6.83 -6.07 -7.43
C ALA A 3 6.39 -5.63 -6.03
N GLY A 4 5.18 -6.05 -5.66
CA GLY A 4 4.56 -5.75 -4.38
C GLY A 4 5.33 -6.33 -3.20
N GLU A 5 6.00 -7.47 -3.36
CA GLU A 5 6.73 -8.12 -2.26
C GLU A 5 7.96 -7.29 -1.85
N TYR A 6 8.69 -6.68 -2.79
CA TYR A 6 9.86 -5.84 -2.44
C TYR A 6 9.48 -4.61 -1.62
N HIS A 7 8.39 -3.92 -1.98
CA HIS A 7 7.90 -2.78 -1.21
C HIS A 7 7.56 -3.18 0.22
N LEU A 8 6.83 -4.28 0.39
CA LEU A 8 6.42 -4.77 1.70
C LEU A 8 7.62 -5.19 2.55
N ASP A 9 8.58 -5.90 1.96
CA ASP A 9 9.80 -6.34 2.64
C ASP A 9 10.65 -5.16 3.10
N LEU A 10 10.77 -4.10 2.30
CA LEU A 10 11.52 -2.90 2.68
C LEU A 10 10.82 -2.11 3.79
N VAL A 11 9.50 -1.96 3.71
CA VAL A 11 8.70 -1.29 4.76
C VAL A 11 8.83 -2.06 6.09
N VAL A 12 8.68 -3.39 6.06
CA VAL A 12 8.81 -4.25 7.24
C VAL A 12 10.25 -4.25 7.76
N GLY A 13 11.23 -4.37 6.87
CA GLY A 13 12.66 -4.39 7.22
C GLY A 13 13.14 -3.13 7.92
N HIS A 14 12.51 -1.99 7.65
CA HIS A 14 12.79 -0.72 8.32
C HIS A 14 11.89 -0.43 9.55
N GLY A 15 10.96 -1.33 9.88
CA GLY A 15 10.22 -1.29 11.14
C GLY A 15 8.79 -0.72 11.07
N ALA A 16 8.17 -0.70 9.90
CA ALA A 16 6.75 -0.34 9.73
C ALA A 16 5.90 -1.55 9.32
N VAL A 17 4.60 -1.51 9.62
CA VAL A 17 3.65 -2.57 9.24
C VAL A 17 2.81 -2.06 8.06
N PRO A 18 2.92 -2.68 6.87
CA PRO A 18 2.09 -2.28 5.73
C PRO A 18 0.66 -2.80 5.86
N VAL A 19 -0.31 -1.97 5.45
CA VAL A 19 -1.72 -2.36 5.27
C VAL A 19 -2.07 -2.11 3.82
N ILE A 20 -2.50 -3.16 3.10
CA ILE A 20 -2.86 -3.05 1.69
C ILE A 20 -4.30 -2.56 1.57
N VAL A 21 -4.50 -1.48 0.82
CA VAL A 21 -5.82 -0.95 0.49
C VAL A 21 -6.36 -1.66 -0.75
N PRO A 22 -7.51 -2.36 -0.68
CA PRO A 22 -8.06 -3.06 -1.85
C PRO A 22 -8.51 -2.09 -2.94
N ARG A 23 -8.22 -2.43 -4.20
CA ARG A 23 -8.68 -1.71 -5.40
C ARG A 23 -10.07 -2.21 -5.83
N VAL A 24 -11.09 -1.96 -5.01
CA VAL A 24 -12.47 -2.36 -5.32
C VAL A 24 -13.44 -1.20 -5.12
N ALA A 25 -14.53 -1.22 -5.88
CA ALA A 25 -15.53 -0.17 -5.86
C ALA A 25 -16.01 0.13 -4.43
N GLY A 26 -16.08 1.44 -4.11
CA GLY A 26 -16.54 1.94 -2.82
C GLY A 26 -15.48 2.06 -1.73
N VAL A 27 -14.26 1.55 -1.93
CA VAL A 27 -13.17 1.72 -0.94
C VAL A 27 -12.80 3.19 -0.76
N HIS A 28 -12.87 4.01 -1.82
CA HIS A 28 -12.67 5.45 -1.76
C HIS A 28 -13.60 6.13 -0.73
N ALA A 29 -14.82 5.64 -0.54
CA ALA A 29 -15.78 6.17 0.43
C ALA A 29 -15.54 5.68 1.86
N MET A 30 -14.69 4.65 2.04
CA MET A 30 -14.43 4.02 3.34
C MET A 30 -12.99 4.25 3.83
N LEU A 31 -12.22 5.14 3.20
CA LEU A 31 -10.82 5.40 3.56
C LEU A 31 -10.63 5.80 5.02
N ASP A 32 -11.63 6.46 5.63
CA ASP A 32 -11.60 6.82 7.06
C ASP A 32 -11.57 5.59 7.99
N SER A 33 -11.89 4.38 7.48
CA SER A 33 -11.76 3.12 8.23
C SER A 33 -10.31 2.65 8.38
N PHE A 34 -9.38 3.20 7.60
CA PHE A 34 -7.94 2.92 7.70
C PHE A 34 -7.22 3.86 8.69
N GLU A 35 -7.95 4.79 9.32
CA GLU A 35 -7.36 5.74 10.27
C GLU A 35 -7.05 5.08 11.63
N PRO A 36 -5.95 5.48 12.31
CA PRO A 36 -5.00 6.51 11.90
C PRO A 36 -4.01 6.03 10.82
N ILE A 37 -3.87 6.82 9.75
CA ILE A 37 -2.86 6.60 8.71
C ILE A 37 -1.57 7.33 9.09
N HIS A 38 -0.48 6.58 9.23
CA HIS A 38 0.83 7.11 9.62
C HIS A 38 1.76 7.40 8.43
N GLY A 39 1.45 6.81 7.27
CA GLY A 39 2.14 7.04 6.02
C GLY A 39 1.43 6.34 4.87
N VAL A 40 1.66 6.80 3.66
CA VAL A 40 1.13 6.22 2.42
C VAL A 40 2.29 5.96 1.47
N LEU A 41 2.35 4.73 0.96
CA LEU A 41 3.22 4.34 -0.14
C LEU A 41 2.32 4.00 -1.33
N LEU A 42 2.44 4.76 -2.42
CA LEU A 42 1.80 4.41 -3.69
C LEU A 42 2.83 3.81 -4.63
N CYS A 43 2.51 2.63 -5.16
CA CYS A 43 3.38 1.86 -6.03
C CYS A 43 3.05 2.08 -7.51
N GLU A 44 3.62 1.25 -8.37
CA GLU A 44 3.33 1.21 -9.80
C GLU A 44 1.92 0.76 -10.18
N GLY A 45 1.59 1.00 -11.44
CA GLY A 45 0.54 0.31 -12.18
C GLY A 45 0.10 1.12 -13.37
N GLU A 46 -1.17 0.96 -13.73
CA GLU A 46 -1.75 1.40 -14.99
C GLU A 46 -1.89 2.93 -15.10
N ASP A 47 -2.07 3.45 -16.31
CA ASP A 47 -2.15 4.87 -16.60
C ASP A 47 -3.21 5.62 -15.78
N ILE A 48 -2.92 6.90 -15.49
CA ILE A 48 -3.88 7.81 -14.86
C ILE A 48 -4.80 8.37 -15.95
N ASP A 49 -6.11 8.43 -15.69
CA ASP A 49 -7.08 9.03 -16.60
C ASP A 49 -6.67 10.46 -17.01
N PRO A 50 -6.44 10.74 -18.31
CA PRO A 50 -6.04 12.05 -18.78
C PRO A 50 -7.01 13.18 -18.39
N SER A 51 -8.29 12.89 -18.21
CA SER A 51 -9.28 13.89 -17.79
C SER A 51 -9.00 14.50 -16.41
N LEU A 52 -8.12 13.87 -15.61
CA LEU A 52 -7.73 14.33 -14.27
C LEU A 52 -6.62 15.39 -14.31
N TYR A 53 -5.90 15.54 -15.43
CA TYR A 53 -4.78 16.48 -15.56
C TYR A 53 -4.68 17.23 -16.90
N ASP A 54 -5.47 16.86 -17.90
CA ASP A 54 -5.64 17.62 -19.15
C ASP A 54 -6.47 18.88 -18.87
N ALA A 55 -5.80 19.92 -18.40
CA ALA A 55 -6.36 21.26 -18.24
C ALA A 55 -6.52 21.98 -19.59
N ARG A 56 -7.12 21.35 -20.62
CA ARG A 56 -7.58 22.05 -21.83
C ARG A 56 -8.69 23.09 -21.54
N ARG A 57 -8.99 23.37 -20.26
CA ARG A 57 -9.93 24.39 -19.81
C ARG A 57 -9.30 25.77 -19.58
N ASP A 58 -7.98 25.88 -19.39
CA ASP A 58 -7.36 27.15 -18.95
C ASP A 58 -6.48 27.88 -19.98
N GLY A 59 -6.49 27.43 -21.25
CA GLY A 59 -5.99 28.23 -22.40
C GLY A 59 -4.47 28.24 -22.62
N ASP A 60 -3.73 27.51 -21.80
CA ASP A 60 -2.28 27.33 -21.78
C ASP A 60 -1.87 26.03 -22.49
N GLY A 61 -2.39 25.83 -23.70
CA GLY A 61 -2.13 24.68 -24.56
C GLY A 61 -0.67 24.61 -25.06
N GLU A 62 0.27 24.36 -24.15
CA GLU A 62 1.63 23.98 -24.51
C GLU A 62 1.71 22.48 -24.73
N GLY A 63 1.48 22.10 -25.99
CA GLY A 63 1.86 20.87 -26.66
C GLY A 63 0.67 20.12 -27.28
N ASP A 64 0.89 19.59 -28.48
CA ASP A 64 -0.14 18.97 -29.29
C ASP A 64 -0.70 17.73 -28.58
N ALA A 65 -1.99 17.75 -28.28
CA ALA A 65 -2.67 16.56 -27.79
C ALA A 65 -2.55 15.45 -28.83
N LEU A 66 -2.19 14.24 -28.38
CA LEU A 66 -2.09 13.07 -29.24
C LEU A 66 -3.36 12.89 -30.08
N SER A 67 -3.19 12.66 -31.39
CA SER A 67 -4.29 12.34 -32.28
C SER A 67 -4.94 11.01 -31.86
N PRO A 68 -6.21 10.75 -32.23
CA PRO A 68 -6.84 9.46 -31.97
C PRO A 68 -6.02 8.26 -32.46
N GLU A 69 -5.34 8.41 -33.61
CA GLU A 69 -4.46 7.40 -34.19
C GLU A 69 -3.20 7.18 -33.35
N GLN A 70 -2.60 8.25 -32.81
CA GLN A 70 -1.47 8.16 -31.90
C GLN A 70 -1.87 7.51 -30.57
N LEU A 71 -3.02 7.87 -30.01
CA LEU A 71 -3.55 7.22 -28.80
C LEU A 71 -3.82 5.73 -29.01
N GLU A 72 -4.35 5.34 -30.17
CA GLU A 72 -4.53 3.93 -30.51
C GLU A 72 -3.19 3.21 -30.69
N ALA A 73 -2.17 3.88 -31.26
CA ALA A 73 -0.83 3.33 -31.34
C ALA A 73 -0.21 3.10 -29.95
N VAL A 74 -0.31 4.06 -29.04
CA VAL A 74 0.13 3.95 -27.63
C VAL A 74 -0.56 2.78 -26.95
N ARG A 75 -1.89 2.67 -27.04
CA ARG A 75 -2.66 1.54 -26.46
C ARG A 75 -2.26 0.18 -27.01
N ARG A 76 -1.85 0.11 -28.29
CA ARG A 76 -1.35 -1.14 -28.89
C ARG A 76 0.07 -1.47 -28.45
N LEU A 77 0.90 -0.46 -28.24
CA LEU A 77 2.27 -0.62 -27.76
C LEU A 77 2.32 -1.00 -26.28
N HIS A 78 1.42 -0.42 -25.47
CA HIS A 78 1.35 -0.57 -24.02
C HIS A 78 0.03 -1.22 -23.55
N PRO A 79 -0.33 -2.43 -24.02
CA PRO A 79 -1.67 -2.99 -23.80
C PRO A 79 -1.99 -3.37 -22.35
N SER A 80 -0.98 -3.53 -21.50
CA SER A 80 -1.15 -3.83 -20.07
C SER A 80 -1.15 -2.58 -19.19
N ASP A 81 -0.57 -1.48 -19.69
CA ASP A 81 -0.31 -0.27 -18.91
C ASP A 81 -1.32 0.84 -19.26
N ALA A 82 -1.71 0.97 -20.53
CA ALA A 82 -2.63 2.01 -21.03
C ALA A 82 -4.11 1.82 -20.62
N ALA A 83 -4.41 0.86 -19.74
CA ALA A 83 -5.76 0.60 -19.27
C ALA A 83 -6.08 1.50 -18.06
N VAL A 84 -7.03 2.43 -18.22
CA VAL A 84 -7.42 3.33 -17.11
C VAL A 84 -8.28 2.58 -16.08
N ASP A 85 -7.87 2.65 -14.81
CA ASP A 85 -8.65 2.18 -13.66
C ASP A 85 -9.16 3.37 -12.84
N HIS A 86 -10.38 3.81 -13.14
CA HIS A 86 -11.00 4.98 -12.49
C HIS A 86 -11.21 4.79 -10.98
N GLU A 87 -11.41 3.56 -10.49
CA GLU A 87 -11.57 3.30 -9.05
C GLU A 87 -10.22 3.44 -8.34
N LYS A 88 -9.15 2.91 -8.95
CA LYS A 88 -7.78 3.10 -8.46
C LYS A 88 -7.41 4.57 -8.44
N ASP A 89 -7.66 5.31 -9.52
CA ASP A 89 -7.41 6.76 -9.59
C ASP A 89 -8.12 7.51 -8.47
N SER A 90 -9.41 7.19 -8.24
CA SER A 90 -10.22 7.83 -7.21
C SER A 90 -9.66 7.57 -5.81
N ILE A 91 -9.26 6.34 -5.50
CA ILE A 91 -8.66 5.95 -4.22
C ILE A 91 -7.31 6.65 -4.02
N GLU A 92 -6.42 6.55 -4.99
CA GLU A 92 -5.05 7.02 -4.89
C GLU A 92 -4.96 8.55 -4.84
N LEU A 93 -5.74 9.26 -5.67
CA LEU A 93 -5.81 10.72 -5.62
C LEU A 93 -6.41 11.23 -4.32
N LEU A 94 -7.41 10.53 -3.75
CA LEU A 94 -7.98 10.92 -2.47
C LEU A 94 -6.98 10.69 -1.33
N LEU A 95 -6.25 9.57 -1.33
CA LEU A 95 -5.16 9.31 -0.38
C LEU A 95 -4.05 10.36 -0.49
N ALA A 96 -3.60 10.67 -1.71
CA ALA A 96 -2.58 11.69 -1.95
C ALA A 96 -3.02 13.05 -1.41
N ARG A 97 -4.24 13.49 -1.72
CA ARG A 97 -4.81 14.74 -1.20
C ARG A 97 -4.87 14.78 0.33
N ARG A 98 -5.34 13.70 0.97
CA ARG A 98 -5.36 13.60 2.44
C ARG A 98 -3.97 13.68 3.04
N CYS A 99 -2.96 13.09 2.39
CA CYS A 99 -1.58 13.19 2.84
C CYS A 99 -1.04 14.61 2.73
N LEU A 100 -1.31 15.29 1.61
CA LEU A 100 -0.92 16.68 1.37
C LEU A 100 -1.56 17.66 2.35
N GLU A 101 -2.83 17.45 2.72
CA GLU A 101 -3.58 18.27 3.68
C GLU A 101 -3.06 18.12 5.12
N ARG A 102 -2.67 16.90 5.51
CA ARG A 102 -2.30 16.56 6.89
C ARG A 102 -0.80 16.43 7.11
N ASN A 103 0.00 16.60 6.05
CA ASN A 103 1.44 16.30 6.04
C ASN A 103 1.75 14.88 6.53
N VAL A 104 0.91 13.91 6.14
CA VAL A 104 1.20 12.49 6.37
C VAL A 104 2.36 12.11 5.45
N PRO A 105 3.40 11.40 5.94
CA PRO A 105 4.47 10.87 5.11
C PRO A 105 3.95 10.14 3.87
N PHE A 106 4.44 10.52 2.70
CA PHE A 106 4.04 10.00 1.41
C PHE A 106 5.26 9.67 0.55
N LEU A 107 5.32 8.45 0.02
CA LEU A 107 6.27 8.03 -1.00
C LEU A 107 5.49 7.52 -2.21
N GLY A 108 5.71 8.11 -3.38
CA GLY A 108 5.18 7.64 -4.65
C GLY A 108 6.27 7.06 -5.53
N ILE A 109 6.10 5.83 -6.00
CA ILE A 109 7.02 5.15 -6.93
C ILE A 109 6.33 4.94 -8.27
N CYS A 110 7.02 5.31 -9.36
CA CYS A 110 6.51 5.26 -10.73
C CYS A 110 5.15 5.96 -10.84
N ARG A 111 4.08 5.23 -11.13
CA ARG A 111 2.69 5.72 -11.12
C ARG A 111 2.34 6.50 -9.85
N GLY A 112 2.77 6.05 -8.67
CA GLY A 112 2.51 6.74 -7.41
C GLY A 112 3.11 8.15 -7.36
N SER A 113 4.23 8.39 -8.04
CA SER A 113 4.82 9.73 -8.18
C SER A 113 3.94 10.61 -9.10
N GLN A 114 3.40 10.04 -10.18
CA GLN A 114 2.54 10.75 -11.11
C GLN A 114 1.22 11.15 -10.44
N VAL A 115 0.62 10.26 -9.64
CA VAL A 115 -0.57 10.57 -8.81
C VAL A 115 -0.29 11.76 -7.90
N LEU A 116 0.86 11.78 -7.21
CA LEU A 116 1.24 12.87 -6.33
C LEU A 116 1.34 14.21 -7.09
N ASN A 117 1.93 14.20 -8.28
CA ASN A 117 2.02 15.38 -9.12
C ASN A 117 0.64 15.90 -9.55
N VAL A 118 -0.22 15.01 -10.06
CA VAL A 118 -1.59 15.34 -10.49
C VAL A 118 -2.43 15.84 -9.33
N ALA A 119 -2.31 15.24 -8.13
CA ALA A 119 -3.02 15.69 -6.92
C ALA A 119 -2.67 17.13 -6.51
N CYS A 120 -1.52 17.65 -6.92
CA CYS A 120 -1.07 19.03 -6.69
C CYS A 120 -1.29 19.96 -7.91
N GLY A 121 -1.99 19.51 -8.96
CA GLY A 121 -2.27 20.32 -10.16
C GLY A 121 -1.20 20.28 -11.26
N GLY A 122 -0.23 19.37 -11.15
CA GLY A 122 0.69 19.06 -12.23
C GLY A 122 0.02 18.30 -13.38
N SER A 123 0.75 18.10 -14.48
CA SER A 123 0.29 17.31 -15.63
C SER A 123 1.31 16.27 -16.07
N LEU A 124 0.87 15.31 -16.88
CA LEU A 124 1.66 14.21 -17.40
C LEU A 124 1.75 14.27 -18.93
N TYR A 125 2.79 13.65 -19.48
CA TYR A 125 2.78 13.15 -20.85
C TYR A 125 1.95 11.87 -20.86
N GLN A 126 1.00 11.75 -21.79
CA GLN A 126 0.26 10.50 -21.98
C GLN A 126 1.16 9.44 -22.62
N ASP A 127 2.12 9.88 -23.42
CA ASP A 127 3.24 9.07 -23.87
C ASP A 127 4.49 9.93 -24.07
N VAL A 128 5.55 9.63 -23.32
CA VAL A 128 6.82 10.38 -23.33
C VAL A 128 7.48 10.27 -24.70
N GLU A 129 7.51 9.08 -25.32
CA GLU A 129 8.18 8.89 -26.62
C GLU A 129 7.48 9.65 -27.75
N GLN A 130 6.15 9.77 -27.69
CA GLN A 130 5.39 10.52 -28.69
C GLN A 130 5.37 12.04 -28.46
N GLU A 131 5.43 12.52 -27.21
CA GLU A 131 5.20 13.93 -26.89
C GLU A 131 6.46 14.70 -26.47
N LEU A 132 7.46 14.04 -25.88
CA LEU A 132 8.69 14.68 -25.46
C LEU A 132 9.68 14.73 -26.62
N HIS A 133 9.88 15.93 -27.17
CA HIS A 133 10.80 16.18 -28.27
C HIS A 133 12.01 17.00 -27.77
N PRO A 134 13.11 16.35 -27.35
CA PRO A 134 14.30 17.05 -26.88
C PRO A 134 15.00 17.78 -28.03
N GLN A 135 15.65 18.91 -27.73
CA GLN A 135 16.28 19.77 -28.76
C GLN A 135 17.59 19.21 -29.33
N ASP A 136 18.32 18.37 -28.59
CA ASP A 136 19.70 17.96 -28.91
C ASP A 136 19.85 16.45 -29.18
N ASP A 137 18.85 15.78 -29.76
CA ASP A 137 18.84 14.33 -30.02
C ASP A 137 19.07 13.48 -28.75
N ALA A 138 18.76 14.05 -27.59
CA ALA A 138 18.95 13.45 -26.27
C ALA A 138 17.80 12.49 -25.89
N ALA A 139 17.09 11.95 -26.87
CA ALA A 139 15.93 11.08 -26.65
C ALA A 139 16.31 9.85 -25.83
N VAL A 140 15.50 9.54 -24.82
CA VAL A 140 15.70 8.40 -23.94
C VAL A 140 14.56 7.41 -24.16
N CYS A 141 14.90 6.13 -24.30
CA CYS A 141 13.90 5.07 -24.22
C CYS A 141 13.58 4.85 -22.74
N HIS A 142 12.34 5.11 -22.33
CA HIS A 142 11.90 4.93 -20.94
C HIS A 142 11.19 3.58 -20.70
N MET A 143 10.82 2.87 -21.75
CA MET A 143 10.23 1.54 -21.65
C MET A 143 10.73 0.62 -22.77
N ASP A 144 11.56 -0.35 -22.41
CA ASP A 144 12.06 -1.37 -23.34
C ASP A 144 11.44 -2.72 -23.01
N TYR A 145 10.41 -3.13 -23.75
CA TYR A 145 9.78 -4.45 -23.57
C TYR A 145 10.68 -5.63 -23.96
N ALA A 146 11.71 -5.43 -24.78
CA ALA A 146 12.66 -6.49 -25.15
C ALA A 146 13.70 -6.75 -24.04
N ASN A 147 14.04 -5.72 -23.26
CA ASN A 147 14.95 -5.79 -22.12
C ASN A 147 14.29 -5.28 -20.82
N TYR A 148 13.05 -5.67 -20.56
CA TYR A 148 12.22 -5.07 -19.51
C TYR A 148 12.94 -4.99 -18.15
N ASP A 149 13.36 -6.12 -17.57
CA ASP A 149 13.99 -6.12 -16.24
C ASP A 149 15.39 -5.49 -16.21
N GLY A 150 16.12 -5.53 -17.33
CA GLY A 150 17.51 -5.12 -17.44
C GLY A 150 17.71 -3.68 -17.95
N HIS A 151 16.65 -3.02 -18.43
CA HIS A 151 16.76 -1.70 -19.04
C HIS A 151 17.15 -0.64 -18.02
N ARG A 152 18.10 0.21 -18.39
CA ARG A 152 18.62 1.30 -17.56
C ARG A 152 18.94 2.51 -18.43
N HIS A 153 18.72 3.71 -17.90
CA HIS A 153 19.19 4.96 -18.51
C HIS A 153 19.83 5.86 -17.46
N PRO A 154 20.71 6.81 -17.85
CA PRO A 154 21.27 7.77 -16.92
C PRO A 154 20.21 8.79 -16.51
N VAL A 155 20.37 9.32 -15.30
CA VAL A 155 19.71 10.53 -14.82
C VAL A 155 20.75 11.43 -14.16
N ARG A 156 20.58 12.74 -14.31
CA ARG A 156 21.34 13.74 -13.57
C ARG A 156 20.64 14.04 -12.26
N VAL A 157 21.28 13.68 -11.16
CA VAL A 157 20.84 13.93 -9.78
C VAL A 157 21.26 15.34 -9.37
N LEU A 158 20.29 16.16 -8.99
CA LEU A 158 20.52 17.57 -8.68
C LEU A 158 21.15 17.74 -7.28
N PRO A 159 22.23 18.52 -7.14
CA PRO A 159 22.92 18.72 -5.88
C PRO A 159 22.03 19.42 -4.84
N GLY A 160 22.28 19.16 -3.56
CA GLY A 160 21.51 19.75 -2.45
C GLY A 160 20.09 19.19 -2.31
N THR A 161 19.80 18.05 -2.96
CA THR A 161 18.52 17.33 -2.81
C THR A 161 18.69 16.07 -1.97
N PRO A 162 17.62 15.54 -1.36
CA PRO A 162 17.67 14.27 -0.64
C PRO A 162 18.29 13.12 -1.43
N LEU A 163 17.93 13.04 -2.72
CA LEU A 163 18.40 11.98 -3.60
C LEU A 163 19.91 12.05 -3.83
N HIS A 164 20.47 13.25 -3.98
CA HIS A 164 21.91 13.44 -4.09
C HIS A 164 22.64 12.89 -2.86
N ASP A 165 22.15 13.17 -1.65
CA ASP A 165 22.77 12.68 -0.42
C ASP A 165 22.68 11.15 -0.29
N TRP A 166 21.58 10.55 -0.75
CA TRP A 166 21.40 9.10 -0.70
C TRP A 166 22.33 8.34 -1.63
N PHE A 167 22.68 8.94 -2.77
CA PHE A 167 23.46 8.32 -3.82
C PHE A 167 24.87 8.91 -3.97
N ALA A 168 25.32 9.79 -3.08
CA ALA A 168 26.59 10.53 -3.19
C ALA A 168 27.80 9.64 -3.53
N ASP A 169 27.91 8.46 -2.91
CA ASP A 169 29.01 7.51 -3.15
C ASP A 169 28.85 6.66 -4.43
N SER A 170 27.73 6.83 -5.14
CA SER A 170 27.33 6.08 -6.34
C SER A 170 27.17 6.96 -7.59
N LEU A 171 27.36 8.28 -7.46
CA LEU A 171 27.25 9.19 -8.59
C LEU A 171 28.48 9.08 -9.50
N LEU A 172 28.24 8.82 -10.78
CA LEU A 172 29.23 8.91 -11.85
C LEU A 172 29.45 10.38 -12.20
N ASP A 173 30.71 10.77 -12.40
CA ASP A 173 31.11 12.14 -12.74
C ASP A 173 30.58 13.25 -11.78
N GLY A 174 30.14 12.85 -10.58
CA GLY A 174 29.67 13.74 -9.53
C GLY A 174 28.18 14.07 -9.53
N ASP A 175 27.43 13.73 -10.59
CA ASP A 175 25.99 14.02 -10.66
C ASP A 175 25.15 13.00 -11.44
N GLN A 176 25.72 11.96 -12.05
CA GLN A 176 24.97 10.98 -12.84
C GLN A 176 24.69 9.67 -12.09
N LEU A 177 23.50 9.11 -12.26
CA LEU A 177 23.09 7.82 -11.72
C LEU A 177 22.43 6.98 -12.82
N MET A 178 22.76 5.69 -12.91
CA MET A 178 22.04 4.75 -13.78
C MET A 178 20.82 4.21 -13.04
N VAL A 179 19.62 4.42 -13.57
CA VAL A 179 18.36 3.97 -12.97
C VAL A 179 17.62 3.02 -13.89
N ASN A 180 16.72 2.21 -13.32
CA ASN A 180 15.81 1.36 -14.09
C ASN A 180 14.59 2.12 -14.56
N SER A 181 13.97 1.64 -15.65
CA SER A 181 12.86 2.34 -16.27
C SER A 181 11.83 1.37 -16.84
N TYR A 182 10.57 1.60 -16.46
CA TYR A 182 9.40 0.79 -16.80
C TYR A 182 8.18 1.69 -17.01
N HIS A 183 8.35 2.85 -17.64
CA HIS A 183 7.29 3.85 -17.74
C HIS A 183 7.25 4.45 -19.14
N HIS A 184 6.03 4.67 -19.63
CA HIS A 184 5.79 5.39 -20.89
C HIS A 184 5.03 6.71 -20.64
N GLN A 185 4.33 6.83 -19.50
CA GLN A 185 3.88 8.12 -18.94
C GLN A 185 4.97 8.72 -18.05
N GLY A 186 5.00 10.05 -17.98
CA GLY A 186 5.94 10.78 -17.13
C GLY A 186 5.46 12.19 -16.82
N VAL A 187 6.13 12.87 -15.88
CA VAL A 187 5.76 14.25 -15.49
C VAL A 187 6.08 15.23 -16.61
N ARG A 188 5.04 15.95 -17.07
CA ARG A 188 5.15 17.04 -18.06
C ARG A 188 5.31 18.40 -17.39
N ARG A 189 4.33 18.74 -16.55
CA ARG A 189 4.39 19.94 -15.70
C ARG A 189 4.44 19.50 -14.26
N LEU A 190 5.57 19.75 -13.61
CA LEU A 190 5.70 19.54 -12.18
C LEU A 190 4.83 20.57 -11.45
N ALA A 191 4.06 20.13 -10.46
CA ALA A 191 3.28 21.02 -9.62
C ALA A 191 4.19 22.01 -8.85
N GLU A 192 3.75 23.26 -8.70
CA GLU A 192 4.54 24.36 -8.10
C GLU A 192 5.07 24.06 -6.68
N ARG A 193 4.38 23.16 -5.96
CA ARG A 193 4.75 22.72 -4.61
C ARG A 193 6.07 21.93 -4.57
N PHE A 194 6.50 21.35 -5.69
CA PHE A 194 7.60 20.40 -5.72
C PHE A 194 8.86 20.96 -6.39
N VAL A 195 10.01 20.44 -5.98
CA VAL A 195 11.31 20.72 -6.58
C VAL A 195 11.86 19.41 -7.18
N PRO A 196 12.39 19.43 -8.42
CA PRO A 196 12.98 18.24 -9.03
C PRO A 196 14.25 17.80 -8.28
N MET A 197 14.53 16.51 -8.32
CA MET A 197 15.73 15.88 -7.75
C MET A 197 16.54 15.12 -8.80
N ALA A 198 15.90 14.60 -9.83
CA ALA A 198 16.56 13.91 -10.94
C ALA A 198 15.92 14.27 -12.27
N LEU A 199 16.75 14.39 -13.30
CA LEU A 199 16.33 14.66 -14.68
C LEU A 199 16.99 13.64 -15.62
N ALA A 200 16.22 13.03 -16.51
CA ALA A 200 16.77 12.28 -17.63
C ALA A 200 17.42 13.24 -18.67
N PRO A 201 18.31 12.73 -19.55
CA PRO A 201 18.94 13.53 -20.61
C PRO A 201 17.98 14.31 -21.52
N ASP A 202 16.79 13.78 -21.79
CA ASP A 202 15.73 14.43 -22.56
C ASP A 202 14.95 15.50 -21.78
N GLY A 203 15.27 15.67 -20.50
CA GLY A 203 14.65 16.63 -19.60
C GLY A 203 13.49 16.09 -18.77
N LEU A 204 13.11 14.81 -18.93
CA LEU A 204 12.04 14.22 -18.13
C LEU A 204 12.40 14.20 -16.64
N ILE A 205 11.43 14.55 -15.79
CA ILE A 205 11.63 14.53 -14.33
C ILE A 205 11.52 13.09 -13.83
N GLU A 206 12.60 12.61 -13.21
CA GLU A 206 12.75 11.25 -12.71
C GLU A 206 12.61 11.14 -11.17
N GLY A 207 12.55 12.29 -10.49
CA GLY A 207 12.24 12.36 -9.07
C GLY A 207 12.04 13.79 -8.62
N PHE A 208 11.19 13.99 -7.61
CA PHE A 208 10.88 15.30 -7.03
C PHE A 208 10.43 15.17 -5.57
N TYR A 209 10.51 16.26 -4.83
CA TYR A 209 10.11 16.29 -3.42
C TYR A 209 9.51 17.65 -3.03
N ASP A 210 8.80 17.67 -1.90
CA ASP A 210 8.35 18.90 -1.25
C ASP A 210 9.41 19.39 -0.26
N PRO A 211 10.09 20.52 -0.53
CA PRO A 211 11.13 21.04 0.36
C PRO A 211 10.59 21.49 1.73
N GLU A 212 9.34 21.93 1.81
CA GLU A 212 8.70 22.38 3.06
C GLU A 212 8.19 21.19 3.92
N ALA A 213 8.02 20.03 3.27
CA ALA A 213 7.60 18.77 3.87
C ALA A 213 8.68 17.68 3.83
N TYR A 214 9.95 18.04 3.85
CA TYR A 214 11.05 17.07 3.95
C TYR A 214 11.89 17.25 5.22
N HIS A 215 11.47 16.57 6.29
CA HIS A 215 12.23 16.40 7.54
C HIS A 215 11.85 15.04 8.15
N PRO A 216 12.52 13.94 7.74
CA PRO A 216 12.14 12.60 8.16
C PRO A 216 12.12 12.42 9.69
N GLY A 217 13.09 13.01 10.40
CA GLY A 217 13.13 12.98 11.87
C GLY A 217 11.96 13.69 12.55
N GLU A 218 11.24 14.53 11.82
CA GLU A 218 10.05 15.26 12.28
C GLU A 218 8.75 14.69 11.67
N GLY A 219 8.79 13.55 11.01
CA GLY A 219 7.61 12.96 10.40
C GLY A 219 7.07 13.72 9.19
N LYS A 220 7.93 14.46 8.49
CA LYS A 220 7.62 15.09 7.21
C LYS A 220 8.41 14.39 6.10
N PHE A 221 7.71 13.84 5.12
CA PHE A 221 8.33 13.22 3.95
C PHE A 221 7.29 13.19 2.83
N ILE A 222 7.42 14.02 1.80
CA ILE A 222 6.54 13.96 0.61
C ILE A 222 7.44 13.94 -0.62
N MET A 223 7.40 12.84 -1.36
CA MET A 223 8.34 12.57 -2.45
C MET A 223 7.75 11.67 -3.52
N GLY A 224 8.13 11.90 -4.77
CA GLY A 224 7.88 11.03 -5.91
C GLY A 224 9.19 10.62 -6.59
N LEU A 225 9.32 9.35 -6.95
CA LEU A 225 10.40 8.80 -7.78
C LEU A 225 9.77 8.06 -8.96
N GLN A 226 10.25 8.31 -10.18
CA GLN A 226 9.71 7.70 -11.38
C GLN A 226 10.33 6.32 -11.65
N PHE A 227 11.64 6.18 -11.40
CA PHE A 227 12.33 4.89 -11.38
C PHE A 227 11.98 4.05 -10.13
N HIS A 228 12.47 2.81 -10.10
CA HIS A 228 12.12 1.77 -9.14
C HIS A 228 13.31 1.38 -8.25
N PRO A 229 13.62 2.14 -7.18
CA PRO A 229 14.75 1.84 -6.31
C PRO A 229 14.65 0.47 -5.65
N GLU A 230 13.44 -0.06 -5.41
CA GLU A 230 13.24 -1.40 -4.83
C GLU A 230 13.67 -2.55 -5.74
N ARG A 231 13.79 -2.30 -7.05
CA ARG A 231 14.16 -3.26 -8.09
C ARG A 231 15.60 -3.09 -8.61
N MET A 232 16.32 -2.07 -8.16
CA MET A 232 17.72 -1.86 -8.54
C MET A 232 18.62 -2.81 -7.75
N ARG A 233 18.66 -4.07 -8.17
CA ARG A 233 19.40 -5.16 -7.52
C ARG A 233 20.36 -5.85 -8.46
N LYS A 234 21.45 -6.34 -7.89
CA LYS A 234 22.46 -7.10 -8.62
C LYS A 234 21.85 -8.39 -9.17
N GLU A 235 22.27 -8.76 -10.37
CA GLU A 235 21.77 -9.95 -11.05
C GLU A 235 21.92 -11.21 -10.18
N GLY A 236 20.82 -11.93 -9.96
CA GLY A 236 20.78 -13.16 -9.16
C GLY A 236 20.93 -12.96 -7.64
N SER A 237 20.79 -11.74 -7.13
CA SER A 237 20.94 -11.41 -5.70
C SER A 237 19.84 -10.47 -5.20
N ASP A 238 19.57 -10.51 -3.89
CA ASP A 238 18.71 -9.52 -3.20
C ASP A 238 19.50 -8.26 -2.80
N GLU A 239 20.81 -8.21 -3.08
CA GLU A 239 21.65 -7.04 -2.82
C GLU A 239 21.33 -5.91 -3.80
N PHE A 240 21.19 -4.68 -3.29
CA PHE A 240 20.98 -3.50 -4.11
C PHE A 240 22.21 -3.18 -4.98
N ASP A 241 21.95 -2.57 -6.14
CA ASP A 241 23.00 -2.00 -7.02
C ASP A 241 23.76 -0.89 -6.29
N PHE A 242 23.03 -0.06 -5.54
CA PHE A 242 23.57 1.06 -4.79
C PHE A 242 23.02 1.09 -3.35
N PRO A 243 23.83 1.51 -2.36
CA PRO A 243 23.35 1.70 -0.98
C PRO A 243 22.17 2.69 -0.88
N GLY A 244 22.11 3.67 -1.78
CA GLY A 244 21.06 4.68 -1.85
C GLY A 244 19.66 4.12 -2.14
N CYS A 245 19.54 2.95 -2.78
CA CYS A 245 18.25 2.35 -3.11
C CYS A 245 17.38 2.07 -1.88
N ALA A 246 18.00 1.64 -0.76
CA ALA A 246 17.30 1.41 0.50
C ALA A 246 16.92 2.72 1.22
N LYS A 247 17.62 3.84 0.93
CA LYS A 247 17.47 5.10 1.68
C LYS A 247 16.08 5.71 1.53
N ALA A 248 15.46 5.60 0.35
CA ALA A 248 14.11 6.10 0.13
C ALA A 248 13.10 5.47 1.13
N TYR A 249 13.16 4.15 1.31
CA TYR A 249 12.32 3.42 2.26
C TYR A 249 12.73 3.65 3.71
N GLN A 250 14.04 3.72 3.99
CA GLN A 250 14.55 4.01 5.32
C GLN A 250 14.06 5.38 5.82
N GLU A 251 14.22 6.44 5.04
CA GLU A 251 13.82 7.79 5.42
C GLU A 251 12.29 7.94 5.41
N PHE A 252 11.58 7.29 4.50
CA PHE A 252 10.11 7.21 4.54
C PHE A 252 9.62 6.59 5.85
N VAL A 253 10.10 5.40 6.21
CA VAL A 253 9.68 4.71 7.45
C VAL A 253 10.10 5.49 8.70
N ARG A 254 11.28 6.13 8.69
CA ARG A 254 11.69 7.05 9.75
C ARG A 254 10.68 8.18 9.94
N ALA A 255 10.18 8.75 8.85
CA ALA A 255 9.13 9.77 8.88
C ALA A 255 7.80 9.20 9.40
N VAL A 256 7.39 8.01 8.95
CA VAL A 256 6.18 7.34 9.45
C VAL A 256 6.21 7.15 10.97
N VAL A 257 7.33 6.66 11.50
CA VAL A 257 7.50 6.44 12.95
C VAL A 257 7.49 7.77 13.73
N ALA A 258 8.17 8.79 13.22
CA ALA A 258 8.17 10.11 13.84
C ALA A 258 6.77 10.76 13.82
N TYR A 259 6.04 10.63 12.70
CA TYR A 259 4.68 11.13 12.55
C TYR A 259 3.71 10.42 13.51
N GLN A 260 3.80 9.08 13.62
CA GLN A 260 3.05 8.31 14.61
C GLN A 260 3.33 8.80 16.05
N GLY A 261 4.59 9.03 16.39
CA GLY A 261 4.99 9.55 17.69
C GLY A 261 4.37 10.92 17.99
N LYS A 262 4.33 11.82 16.99
CA LYS A 262 3.68 13.13 17.10
C LYS A 262 2.17 13.01 17.32
N LEU A 263 1.48 12.16 16.57
CA LEU A 263 0.05 11.91 16.75
C LEU A 263 -0.26 11.36 18.15
N ALA A 264 0.52 10.38 18.61
CA ALA A 264 0.37 9.83 19.94
C ALA A 264 0.59 10.89 21.05
N ALA A 265 1.64 11.71 20.90
CA ALA A 265 1.91 12.81 21.83
C ALA A 265 0.79 13.85 21.86
N ALA A 266 0.24 14.23 20.71
CA ALA A 266 -0.88 15.15 20.59
C ALA A 266 -2.15 14.59 21.27
N GLN A 267 -2.44 13.30 21.10
CA GLN A 267 -3.57 12.64 21.77
C GLN A 267 -3.37 12.55 23.30
N VAL A 268 -2.15 12.31 23.77
CA VAL A 268 -1.82 12.35 25.21
C VAL A 268 -2.00 13.76 25.76
N HIS A 269 -1.56 14.79 25.02
CA HIS A 269 -1.74 16.19 25.43
C HIS A 269 -3.22 16.57 25.52
N LEU A 270 -4.04 16.17 24.54
CA LEU A 270 -5.50 16.35 24.56
C LEU A 270 -6.14 15.66 25.77
N ARG A 271 -5.74 14.42 26.07
CA ARG A 271 -6.21 13.67 27.25
C ARG A 271 -5.76 14.27 28.57
N SER A 272 -4.59 14.93 28.60
CA SER A 272 -4.07 15.61 29.80
C SER A 272 -4.68 16.99 30.02
N ALA A 273 -5.09 17.69 28.95
CA ALA A 273 -5.77 18.99 29.01
C ALA A 273 -7.24 18.86 29.42
N VAL A 274 -7.85 17.68 29.24
CA VAL A 274 -9.14 17.31 29.83
C VAL A 274 -8.89 16.73 31.23
N THR A 275 -8.53 17.57 32.20
CA THR A 275 -8.35 17.15 33.59
C THR A 275 -9.69 16.84 34.27
N THR A 276 -10.01 15.57 34.43
CA THR A 276 -10.14 14.85 35.71
C THR A 276 -10.65 13.45 35.38
N PRO A 277 -9.93 12.36 35.73
CA PRO A 277 -10.52 11.04 35.61
C PRO A 277 -11.73 11.01 36.54
N HIS A 278 -12.93 10.82 35.98
CA HIS A 278 -14.07 10.39 36.78
C HIS A 278 -13.58 9.19 37.60
N LYS A 279 -13.52 9.33 38.93
CA LYS A 279 -13.29 8.19 39.82
C LYS A 279 -14.37 7.18 39.48
N LEU A 280 -13.99 6.07 38.83
CA LEU A 280 -14.88 4.93 38.68
C LEU A 280 -15.41 4.61 40.07
N ASN A 281 -16.73 4.54 40.22
CA ASN A 281 -17.29 4.11 41.50
C ASN A 281 -16.76 2.69 41.81
N GLN A 282 -16.85 2.29 43.08
CA GLN A 282 -16.29 1.01 43.51
C GLN A 282 -16.82 -0.19 42.72
N GLU A 283 -18.04 -0.10 42.17
CA GLU A 283 -18.66 -1.13 41.34
C GLU A 283 -17.98 -1.24 39.97
N MET A 284 -17.72 -0.12 39.30
CA MET A 284 -17.03 -0.10 38.00
C MET A 284 -15.56 -0.51 38.12
N GLU A 285 -14.88 -0.15 39.21
CA GLU A 285 -13.50 -0.58 39.44
C GLU A 285 -13.43 -2.10 39.72
N LYS A 286 -14.47 -2.65 40.34
CA LYS A 286 -14.63 -4.09 40.56
C LYS A 286 -14.88 -4.82 39.23
N GLN A 287 -15.73 -4.28 38.36
CA GLN A 287 -15.96 -4.82 37.01
C GLN A 287 -14.69 -4.75 36.14
N ARG A 288 -13.96 -3.64 36.18
CA ARG A 288 -12.66 -3.50 35.48
C ARG A 288 -11.64 -4.54 35.96
N LYS A 289 -11.52 -4.75 37.28
CA LYS A 289 -10.62 -5.77 37.85
C LYS A 289 -11.03 -7.19 37.46
N VAL A 290 -12.33 -7.46 37.34
CA VAL A 290 -12.84 -8.75 36.84
C VAL A 290 -12.44 -8.95 35.38
N ILE A 291 -12.66 -7.96 34.50
CA ILE A 291 -12.32 -8.06 33.07
C ILE A 291 -10.80 -8.26 32.86
N VAL A 292 -9.97 -7.46 33.53
CA VAL A 292 -8.49 -7.57 33.41
C VAL A 292 -8.00 -8.93 33.93
N ARG A 293 -8.62 -9.45 34.99
CA ARG A 293 -8.31 -10.78 35.52
C ARG A 293 -8.75 -11.88 34.56
N SER A 294 -9.91 -11.76 33.93
CA SER A 294 -10.42 -12.71 32.93
C SER A 294 -9.54 -12.75 31.67
N VAL A 295 -9.08 -11.59 31.20
CA VAL A 295 -8.15 -11.48 30.05
C VAL A 295 -6.78 -12.05 30.40
N SER A 296 -6.28 -11.82 31.62
CA SER A 296 -5.02 -12.42 32.08
C SER A 296 -5.13 -13.94 32.29
N LEU A 297 -6.29 -14.43 32.73
CA LEU A 297 -6.56 -15.87 32.86
C LEU A 297 -6.58 -16.53 31.48
N ALA A 298 -7.30 -15.95 30.52
CA ALA A 298 -7.38 -16.43 29.14
C ALA A 298 -5.99 -16.46 28.46
N LYS A 299 -5.17 -15.42 28.71
CA LYS A 299 -3.77 -15.38 28.25
C LYS A 299 -2.91 -16.48 28.87
N ASN A 300 -3.05 -16.73 30.18
CA ASN A 300 -2.30 -17.80 30.85
C ASN A 300 -2.75 -19.21 30.42
N THR A 301 -4.04 -19.42 30.15
CA THR A 301 -4.55 -20.68 29.62
C THR A 301 -4.07 -20.93 28.19
N TYR A 302 -3.94 -19.89 27.37
CA TYR A 302 -3.39 -19.98 26.01
C TYR A 302 -1.89 -20.30 25.99
N VAL A 303 -1.12 -19.79 26.95
CA VAL A 303 0.34 -19.97 26.99
C VAL A 303 0.78 -21.26 27.69
N PHE A 304 0.00 -21.81 28.63
CA PHE A 304 0.42 -22.94 29.48
C PHE A 304 -0.49 -24.19 29.48
N GLY A 305 -1.47 -24.29 28.58
CA GLY A 305 -2.46 -25.37 28.60
C GLY A 305 -2.03 -26.70 27.97
N ASN A 306 -1.01 -27.38 28.50
CA ASN A 306 -0.88 -28.84 28.28
C ASN A 306 -0.18 -29.54 29.47
N ASN A 307 -0.97 -29.92 30.49
CA ASN A 307 -0.82 -31.16 31.25
C ASN A 307 -1.84 -31.22 32.39
N THR A 308 -2.77 -32.18 32.34
CA THR A 308 -2.94 -33.25 33.35
C THR A 308 -4.15 -34.11 32.97
N GLY A 309 -4.05 -35.42 33.18
CA GLY A 309 -4.91 -36.43 32.58
C GLY A 309 -6.29 -36.66 33.20
N ALA A 310 -7.08 -37.42 32.44
CA ALA A 310 -7.99 -38.51 32.85
C ALA A 310 -9.53 -38.35 32.69
N ARG A 311 -10.07 -39.32 31.92
CA ARG A 311 -11.40 -40.00 31.92
C ARG A 311 -12.56 -39.50 31.01
N GLN A 312 -13.16 -40.52 30.37
CA GLN A 312 -14.19 -40.64 29.32
C GLN A 312 -15.67 -40.46 29.83
N PRO A 313 -16.73 -40.84 29.07
CA PRO A 313 -17.25 -40.32 27.78
C PRO A 313 -18.79 -40.07 27.82
N ALA A 314 -19.39 -39.38 26.82
CA ALA A 314 -20.82 -39.57 26.48
C ALA A 314 -21.19 -39.06 25.07
N GLU A 315 -21.44 -40.04 24.20
CA GLU A 315 -22.50 -40.20 23.19
C GLU A 315 -23.01 -39.02 22.33
N HIS A 316 -22.87 -39.26 21.02
CA HIS A 316 -23.30 -38.48 19.87
C HIS A 316 -24.81 -38.20 19.79
N ARG A 317 -25.18 -37.03 19.23
CA ARG A 317 -26.47 -36.83 18.55
C ARG A 317 -26.24 -36.28 17.14
N ASP A 318 -26.93 -36.93 16.19
CA ASP A 318 -26.95 -36.79 14.73
C ASP A 318 -27.20 -35.39 14.14
N GLY A 319 -27.24 -34.31 14.93
CA GLY A 319 -27.30 -32.93 14.44
C GLY A 319 -25.91 -32.31 14.20
N ASP A 320 -24.84 -32.93 14.70
CA ASP A 320 -23.47 -32.40 14.69
C ASP A 320 -22.73 -32.60 13.35
N LEU A 321 -23.28 -33.42 12.43
CA LEU A 321 -22.68 -33.68 11.12
C LEU A 321 -23.13 -32.66 10.05
N ASP A 322 -24.36 -32.13 10.14
CA ASP A 322 -24.89 -31.15 9.18
C ASP A 322 -24.24 -29.76 9.35
N ALA A 323 -24.01 -29.32 10.60
CA ALA A 323 -23.35 -28.03 10.85
C ALA A 323 -21.86 -28.02 10.45
N GLY A 324 -21.19 -29.18 10.57
CA GLY A 324 -19.82 -29.36 10.07
C GLY A 324 -19.75 -29.40 8.54
N ALA A 325 -20.76 -29.97 7.89
CA ALA A 325 -20.88 -30.01 6.43
C ALA A 325 -21.20 -28.63 5.84
N GLU A 326 -22.13 -27.86 6.41
CA GLU A 326 -22.44 -26.48 5.99
C GLU A 326 -21.25 -25.52 6.18
N PHE A 327 -20.45 -25.71 7.23
CA PHE A 327 -19.22 -24.95 7.46
C PHE A 327 -18.13 -25.27 6.42
N ILE A 328 -18.01 -26.55 6.01
CA ILE A 328 -17.09 -26.95 4.97
C ILE A 328 -17.58 -26.49 3.60
N GLU A 329 -18.88 -26.57 3.29
CA GLU A 329 -19.45 -26.07 2.03
C GLU A 329 -19.33 -24.54 1.90
N SER A 330 -19.55 -23.78 2.96
CA SER A 330 -19.40 -22.31 2.93
C SER A 330 -17.92 -21.87 2.77
N ASN A 331 -16.97 -22.56 3.40
CA ASN A 331 -15.54 -22.29 3.23
C ASN A 331 -14.96 -22.87 1.94
N THR A 332 -15.48 -23.98 1.42
CA THR A 332 -15.08 -24.51 0.10
C THR A 332 -15.71 -23.72 -1.04
N ALA A 333 -16.93 -23.20 -0.90
CA ALA A 333 -17.53 -22.29 -1.88
C ALA A 333 -16.79 -20.95 -1.93
N LEU A 334 -16.43 -20.37 -0.78
CA LEU A 334 -15.57 -19.17 -0.75
C LEU A 334 -14.17 -19.45 -1.31
N SER A 335 -13.57 -20.60 -0.99
CA SER A 335 -12.26 -21.01 -1.51
C SER A 335 -12.28 -21.25 -3.01
N VAL A 336 -13.29 -21.94 -3.56
CA VAL A 336 -13.45 -22.19 -5.01
C VAL A 336 -13.81 -20.91 -5.76
N GLN A 337 -14.53 -19.98 -5.14
CA GLN A 337 -14.87 -18.67 -5.72
C GLN A 337 -13.69 -17.70 -5.65
N GLN A 338 -12.86 -17.78 -4.61
CA GLN A 338 -11.55 -17.12 -4.52
C GLN A 338 -10.56 -17.73 -5.52
N GLU A 339 -10.52 -19.04 -5.68
CA GLU A 339 -9.70 -19.75 -6.66
C GLU A 339 -10.15 -19.46 -8.10
N LYS A 340 -11.46 -19.35 -8.36
CA LYS A 340 -11.99 -18.87 -9.65
C LYS A 340 -11.66 -17.41 -9.91
N ARG A 341 -11.78 -16.53 -8.91
CA ARG A 341 -11.37 -15.12 -9.01
C ARG A 341 -9.86 -14.99 -9.25
N LEU A 342 -9.04 -15.78 -8.56
CA LEU A 342 -7.58 -15.78 -8.69
C LEU A 342 -7.12 -16.41 -10.02
N LYS A 343 -7.81 -17.45 -10.51
CA LYS A 343 -7.58 -18.01 -11.86
C LYS A 343 -8.06 -17.07 -12.98
N GLN A 344 -9.10 -16.28 -12.74
CA GLN A 344 -9.57 -15.23 -13.67
C GLN A 344 -8.68 -13.98 -13.63
N MET A 345 -8.00 -13.71 -12.51
CA MET A 345 -7.13 -12.54 -12.32
C MET A 345 -5.63 -12.81 -12.54
N GLY A 346 -5.19 -14.07 -12.70
CA GLY A 346 -3.77 -14.42 -12.61
C GLY A 346 -3.31 -15.64 -13.41
N ALA A 347 -3.88 -15.88 -14.59
CA ALA A 347 -3.36 -16.85 -15.55
C ALA A 347 -2.93 -16.17 -16.86
N THR A 348 -2.05 -15.18 -16.75
CA THR A 348 -1.12 -14.83 -17.83
C THR A 348 0.28 -14.99 -17.27
N VAL A 349 0.99 -15.97 -17.83
CA VAL A 349 2.09 -16.69 -17.19
C VAL A 349 3.35 -15.83 -17.05
N ARG A 350 3.77 -15.56 -15.81
CA ARG A 350 5.17 -15.31 -15.44
C ARG A 350 5.49 -16.17 -14.20
N ASN A 351 6.34 -17.19 -14.37
CA ASN A 351 6.83 -18.11 -13.31
C ASN A 351 5.89 -19.20 -12.76
N ALA A 352 5.37 -20.06 -13.65
CA ALA A 352 4.63 -21.27 -13.28
C ALA A 352 5.42 -22.25 -12.36
N SER A 353 6.76 -22.29 -12.43
CA SER A 353 7.59 -23.20 -11.62
C SER A 353 7.69 -22.79 -10.14
N GLY A 354 7.82 -21.49 -9.85
CA GLY A 354 7.83 -20.95 -8.48
C GLY A 354 6.45 -20.88 -7.82
N TYR A 355 5.38 -20.87 -8.62
CA TYR A 355 4.00 -21.02 -8.12
C TYR A 355 3.72 -22.45 -7.65
N MET A 356 4.17 -23.45 -8.41
CA MET A 356 3.98 -24.88 -8.05
C MET A 356 4.75 -25.30 -6.79
N SER A 357 5.89 -24.68 -6.47
CA SER A 357 6.59 -24.93 -5.20
C SER A 357 5.88 -24.27 -4.01
N ARG A 358 5.28 -23.10 -4.20
CA ARG A 358 4.55 -22.35 -3.15
C ARG A 358 3.17 -22.92 -2.85
N LEU A 359 2.47 -23.45 -3.85
CA LEU A 359 1.23 -24.22 -3.64
C LEU A 359 1.47 -25.43 -2.72
N LYS A 360 2.58 -26.15 -2.90
CA LYS A 360 2.95 -27.27 -2.02
C LYS A 360 3.19 -26.83 -0.57
N VAL A 361 3.83 -25.67 -0.36
CA VAL A 361 4.04 -25.10 0.98
C VAL A 361 2.72 -24.62 1.61
N SER A 362 1.78 -24.13 0.80
CA SER A 362 0.42 -23.77 1.24
C SER A 362 -0.43 -24.99 1.56
N GLU A 363 -0.36 -26.05 0.76
CA GLU A 363 -1.00 -27.34 1.01
C GLU A 363 -0.45 -27.99 2.29
N GLU A 364 0.86 -27.90 2.55
CA GLU A 364 1.48 -28.37 3.79
C GLU A 364 1.03 -27.56 5.00
N ARG A 365 0.90 -26.22 4.87
CA ARG A 365 0.35 -25.34 5.92
C ARG A 365 -1.13 -25.60 6.19
N GLU A 366 -1.92 -25.82 5.15
CA GLU A 366 -3.34 -26.13 5.26
C GLU A 366 -3.56 -27.53 5.83
N ALA A 367 -2.75 -28.52 5.40
CA ALA A 367 -2.74 -29.86 5.98
C ALA A 367 -2.30 -29.84 7.45
N ALA A 368 -1.32 -29.01 7.81
CA ALA A 368 -0.92 -28.80 9.20
C ALA A 368 -2.04 -28.16 10.02
N ALA A 369 -2.72 -27.13 9.50
CA ALA A 369 -3.87 -26.51 10.15
C ALA A 369 -5.05 -27.47 10.31
N ARG A 370 -5.37 -28.27 9.27
CA ARG A 370 -6.38 -29.33 9.32
C ARG A 370 -6.02 -30.43 10.31
N ALA A 371 -4.75 -30.85 10.37
CA ALA A 371 -4.28 -31.84 11.34
C ALA A 371 -4.28 -31.31 12.78
N LEU A 372 -4.12 -30.00 12.96
CA LEU A 372 -4.21 -29.32 14.26
C LEU A 372 -5.67 -29.19 14.70
N MET A 373 -6.56 -28.79 13.79
CA MET A 373 -8.01 -28.69 14.03
C MET A 373 -8.67 -30.05 14.24
N ALA A 374 -8.21 -31.10 13.55
CA ALA A 374 -8.67 -32.48 13.77
C ALA A 374 -8.30 -33.04 15.16
N LYS A 375 -7.36 -32.40 15.86
CA LYS A 375 -6.96 -32.75 17.23
C LYS A 375 -7.61 -31.86 18.29
N MET A 376 -8.41 -30.86 17.89
CA MET A 376 -9.12 -29.97 18.81
C MET A 376 -10.44 -30.60 19.26
N PHE A 377 -10.77 -30.47 20.54
CA PHE A 377 -12.07 -30.90 21.05
C PHE A 377 -13.17 -29.97 20.53
N VAL A 378 -14.38 -30.50 20.32
CA VAL A 378 -15.54 -29.76 19.75
C VAL A 378 -15.83 -28.43 20.47
N ALA A 379 -15.61 -28.37 21.79
CA ALA A 379 -15.76 -27.15 22.58
C ALA A 379 -14.77 -26.02 22.16
N GLN A 380 -13.58 -26.38 21.68
CA GLN A 380 -12.56 -25.43 21.21
C GLN A 380 -12.90 -24.91 19.80
N LEU A 381 -13.43 -25.77 18.93
CA LEU A 381 -13.93 -25.36 17.61
C LEU A 381 -15.19 -24.48 17.72
N ALA A 382 -16.11 -24.81 18.63
CA ALA A 382 -17.28 -23.99 18.93
C ALA A 382 -16.90 -22.62 19.49
N SER A 383 -15.88 -22.56 20.37
CA SER A 383 -15.35 -21.29 20.88
C SER A 383 -14.69 -20.44 19.80
N LEU A 384 -13.97 -21.08 18.87
CA LEU A 384 -13.36 -20.40 17.72
C LEU A 384 -14.44 -19.87 16.76
N ALA A 385 -15.47 -20.65 16.45
CA ALA A 385 -16.58 -20.22 15.61
C ALA A 385 -17.44 -19.13 16.27
N ALA A 386 -17.64 -19.19 17.59
CA ALA A 386 -18.31 -18.14 18.36
C ALA A 386 -17.48 -16.85 18.38
N PHE A 387 -16.15 -16.96 18.46
CA PHE A 387 -15.24 -15.82 18.34
C PHE A 387 -15.34 -15.16 16.96
N TYR A 388 -15.31 -15.93 15.87
CA TYR A 388 -15.45 -15.37 14.52
C TYR A 388 -16.84 -14.73 14.28
N ARG A 389 -17.91 -15.32 14.81
CA ARG A 389 -19.26 -14.73 14.76
C ARG A 389 -19.36 -13.45 15.59
N ALA A 390 -18.76 -13.42 16.79
CA ALA A 390 -18.71 -12.22 17.61
C ALA A 390 -17.93 -11.09 16.90
N MET A 391 -16.80 -11.42 16.27
CA MET A 391 -16.03 -10.46 15.47
C MET A 391 -16.83 -9.97 14.26
N GLY A 392 -17.54 -10.86 13.56
CA GLY A 392 -18.43 -10.48 12.45
C GLY A 392 -19.54 -9.54 12.89
N ASN A 393 -20.19 -9.82 14.02
CA ASN A 393 -21.26 -8.99 14.57
C ASN A 393 -20.75 -7.63 15.04
N VAL A 394 -19.59 -7.57 15.69
CA VAL A 394 -18.95 -6.29 16.09
C VAL A 394 -18.62 -5.46 14.85
N CYS A 395 -18.11 -6.07 13.78
CA CYS A 395 -17.87 -5.37 12.53
C CYS A 395 -19.17 -4.83 11.90
N SER A 396 -20.26 -5.62 11.91
CA SER A 396 -21.57 -5.19 11.42
C SER A 396 -22.20 -4.08 12.27
N GLU A 397 -22.14 -4.18 13.60
CA GLU A 397 -22.69 -3.14 14.51
C GLU A 397 -21.92 -1.81 14.38
N VAL A 398 -20.60 -1.87 14.17
CA VAL A 398 -19.78 -0.68 13.91
C VAL A 398 -20.08 -0.07 12.54
N LEU A 399 -20.45 -0.88 11.54
CA LEU A 399 -20.91 -0.41 10.23
C LEU A 399 -22.30 0.24 10.31
N ASP A 400 -23.26 -0.39 11.00
CA ASP A 400 -24.61 0.12 11.16
C ASP A 400 -24.66 1.42 11.99
N ALA A 401 -23.83 1.54 13.03
CA ALA A 401 -23.70 2.75 13.83
C ALA A 401 -23.10 3.93 13.04
N LYS A 402 -22.33 3.66 11.99
CA LYS A 402 -21.74 4.70 11.10
C LYS A 402 -22.64 5.10 9.94
N LEU A 403 -23.68 4.31 9.64
CA LEU A 403 -24.62 4.56 8.53
C LEU A 403 -25.87 5.37 8.93
N GLN A 404 -26.09 5.64 10.22
CA GLN A 404 -27.20 6.49 10.67
C GLN A 404 -26.77 7.97 10.81
N PRO A 405 -27.47 8.93 10.17
CA PRO A 405 -27.18 10.35 10.33
C PRO A 405 -27.61 10.86 11.71
N PRO A 406 -26.98 11.92 12.26
CA PRO A 406 -27.37 12.48 13.56
C PRO A 406 -28.78 13.08 13.48
N SER A 407 -29.62 12.74 14.46
CA SER A 407 -30.96 13.31 14.58
C SER A 407 -30.90 14.83 14.80
N PRO A 408 -31.77 15.63 14.16
CA PRO A 408 -31.77 17.07 14.35
C PRO A 408 -32.31 17.40 15.75
N THR A 409 -31.48 18.01 16.59
CA THR A 409 -31.92 18.63 17.84
C THR A 409 -32.71 19.90 17.52
N LEU A 410 -34.02 19.85 17.77
CA LEU A 410 -34.87 21.04 17.87
C LEU A 410 -34.43 21.85 19.09
N HIS A 411 -34.02 23.10 18.87
CA HIS A 411 -33.92 24.11 19.93
C HIS A 411 -35.02 25.16 19.70
N GLU A 412 -35.91 25.28 20.69
CA GLU A 412 -36.72 26.47 20.97
C GLU A 412 -35.86 27.65 21.44
#